data_AF-A0A426K2U5-F1
#
_entry.id   AF-A0A426K2U5-F1
#
_cell.length_a   1.000
_cell.length_b   1.000
_cell.length_c   1.000
_cell.angle_alpha   90.00
_cell.angle_beta   90.00
_cell.angle_gamma   90.00
#
_symmetry.space_group_name_H-M   'P 1'
#
loop_
_entity.id
_entity.type
_entity.pdbx_description
1 polymer ?
#
loop_
_entity_poly.entity_id
_entity_poly.type
_entity_poly.pdbx_seq_one_letter_code
_entity_poly.pdbx_strand_id
1 'polypeptide(L)'
;MLRKKCICGEKNSNGSCKNCSKIKMIPLLKNDEFKINHSGTGKLINPVFYSYLKQNHKSNEVIITGMLNRFQKQPIYKASRYIDFYDNQTKTLIHRHEAY
;
A
#
# COMPACT_ATOMS: atom_id res chain seq x y z
N MET A 1 10.89 -12.23 21.63
CA MET A 1 10.89 -12.77 20.24
C MET A 1 11.68 -11.84 19.34
N LEU A 2 12.83 -12.27 18.82
CA LEU A 2 13.55 -11.52 17.79
C LEU A 2 12.72 -11.54 16.50
N ARG A 3 12.17 -10.38 16.09
CA ARG A 3 11.58 -10.23 14.75
C ARG A 3 12.69 -10.54 13.74
N LYS A 4 12.55 -11.63 12.97
CA LYS A 4 13.40 -11.90 11.81
C LYS A 4 13.37 -10.63 10.93
N LYS A 5 14.47 -9.88 10.83
CA LYS A 5 14.60 -8.75 9.89
C LYS A 5 14.23 -9.29 8.51
N CYS A 6 13.30 -8.67 7.76
CA CYS A 6 13.15 -9.14 6.38
C CYS A 6 14.42 -8.82 5.61
N ILE A 7 14.98 -9.86 5.00
CA ILE A 7 16.07 -9.80 4.02
C ILE A 7 15.67 -9.09 2.71
N CYS A 8 14.39 -8.76 2.56
CA CYS A 8 13.82 -8.09 1.40
C CYS A 8 14.57 -6.79 1.03
N GLY A 9 14.95 -6.00 2.04
CA GLY A 9 15.65 -4.72 1.86
C GLY A 9 17.14 -4.87 1.56
N GLU A 10 17.74 -6.00 1.95
CA GLU A 10 19.15 -6.31 1.68
C GLU A 10 19.38 -6.68 0.21
N LYS A 11 18.36 -7.22 -0.46
CA LYS A 11 18.45 -7.65 -1.88
C LYS A 11 17.97 -6.61 -2.89
N ASN A 12 17.05 -5.71 -2.54
CA ASN A 12 16.60 -4.63 -3.44
C ASN A 12 15.87 -3.49 -2.69
N SER A 13 16.59 -2.42 -2.36
CA SER A 13 15.99 -1.23 -1.70
C SER A 13 15.05 -0.43 -2.61
N ASN A 14 15.10 -0.62 -3.93
CA ASN A 14 14.22 0.03 -4.89
C ASN A 14 12.85 -0.65 -5.03
N GLY A 15 12.69 -1.87 -4.50
CA GLY A 15 11.42 -2.61 -4.51
C GLY A 15 10.49 -2.27 -3.33
N SER A 16 9.28 -2.84 -3.37
CA SER A 16 8.31 -2.82 -2.27
C SER A 16 8.14 -4.23 -1.68
N CYS A 17 7.79 -4.35 -0.39
CA CYS A 17 7.59 -5.63 0.26
C CYS A 17 6.41 -5.61 1.24
N LYS A 18 5.53 -6.61 1.16
CA LYS A 18 4.39 -6.78 2.07
C LYS A 18 4.76 -6.87 3.56
N ASN A 19 5.96 -7.32 3.88
CA ASN A 19 6.42 -7.51 5.27
C ASN A 19 7.26 -6.33 5.78
N CYS A 20 7.97 -5.62 4.89
CA CYS A 20 9.00 -4.67 5.30
C CYS A 20 8.77 -3.24 4.86
N SER A 21 7.88 -2.99 3.91
CA SER A 21 7.48 -1.63 3.61
C SER A 21 6.82 -1.01 4.83
N LYS A 22 7.16 0.24 5.13
CA LYS A 22 6.63 0.99 6.26
C LYS A 22 5.14 1.28 6.11
N ILE A 23 4.71 1.68 4.91
CA ILE A 23 3.33 2.07 4.62
C ILE A 23 2.67 1.05 3.70
N LYS A 24 1.43 0.71 4.03
CA LYS A 24 0.50 -0.07 3.22
C LYS A 24 -0.62 0.85 2.75
N MET A 25 -0.89 0.89 1.45
CA MET A 25 -1.96 1.67 0.83
C MET A 25 -3.02 0.73 0.27
N ILE A 26 -4.29 0.99 0.58
CA ILE A 26 -5.44 0.21 0.11
C ILE A 26 -6.46 1.17 -0.51
N PRO A 27 -6.61 1.20 -1.85
CA PRO A 27 -7.75 1.84 -2.47
C PRO A 27 -9.04 1.08 -2.16
N LEU A 28 -10.04 1.76 -1.64
CA LEU A 28 -11.38 1.23 -1.41
C LEU A 28 -12.22 1.46 -2.66
N LEU A 29 -12.32 0.43 -3.49
CA LEU A 29 -12.97 0.50 -4.80
C LEU A 29 -14.49 0.56 -4.70
N LYS A 30 -15.10 1.36 -5.57
CA LYS A 30 -16.57 1.51 -5.69
C LYS A 30 -17.20 0.29 -6.37
N ASN A 31 -16.45 -0.39 -7.23
CA ASN A 31 -16.89 -1.52 -8.04
C ASN A 31 -15.83 -2.65 -8.04
N ASP A 32 -16.12 -3.72 -8.77
CA ASP A 32 -15.31 -4.94 -8.80
C ASP A 32 -14.25 -4.96 -9.91
N GLU A 33 -14.29 -3.99 -10.84
CA GLU A 33 -13.47 -3.93 -12.06
C GLU A 33 -11.96 -4.09 -11.78
N PHE A 34 -11.46 -3.43 -10.73
CA PHE A 34 -10.04 -3.48 -10.35
C PHE A 34 -9.76 -4.33 -9.10
N LYS A 35 -10.77 -5.06 -8.60
CA LYS A 35 -10.55 -5.98 -7.50
C LYS A 35 -9.82 -7.23 -7.98
N ILE A 36 -8.99 -7.79 -7.13
CA ILE A 36 -8.19 -8.98 -7.42
C ILE A 36 -8.79 -10.22 -6.77
N ASN A 37 -8.68 -11.37 -7.42
CA ASN A 37 -9.13 -12.65 -6.84
C ASN A 37 -8.21 -13.05 -5.69
N HIS A 38 -8.77 -13.27 -4.51
CA HIS A 38 -8.05 -13.72 -3.35
C HIS A 38 -7.66 -15.20 -3.51
N SER A 39 -6.43 -15.46 -3.92
CA SER A 39 -5.81 -16.79 -3.93
C SER A 39 -6.67 -17.88 -4.61
N GLY A 40 -7.38 -17.53 -5.68
CA GLY A 40 -8.20 -18.47 -6.45
C GLY A 40 -9.53 -18.86 -5.80
N THR A 41 -9.91 -18.25 -4.68
CA THR A 41 -11.18 -18.52 -3.97
C THR A 41 -12.41 -17.96 -4.68
N GLY A 42 -12.22 -17.12 -5.71
CA GLY A 42 -13.31 -16.40 -6.38
C GLY A 42 -13.73 -15.12 -5.64
N LYS A 43 -13.30 -14.93 -4.39
CA LYS A 43 -13.56 -13.72 -3.63
C LYS A 43 -12.72 -12.56 -4.16
N LEU A 44 -13.39 -11.49 -4.60
CA LEU A 44 -12.75 -10.25 -5.04
C LEU A 44 -12.39 -9.36 -3.85
N ILE A 45 -11.15 -8.87 -3.83
CA ILE A 45 -10.62 -7.99 -2.78
C ILE A 45 -9.97 -6.74 -3.38
N ASN A 46 -9.93 -5.66 -2.61
CA ASN A 46 -9.19 -4.46 -3.00
C ASN A 46 -7.69 -4.78 -3.13
N PRO A 47 -7.01 -4.25 -4.17
CA PRO A 47 -5.57 -4.42 -4.29
C PRO A 47 -4.85 -3.70 -3.15
N VAL A 48 -3.61 -4.13 -2.89
CA VAL A 48 -2.79 -3.58 -1.81
C VAL A 48 -1.44 -3.17 -2.37
N PHE A 49 -1.05 -1.94 -2.07
CA PHE A 49 0.22 -1.37 -2.47
C PHE A 49 1.09 -1.11 -1.25
N TYR A 50 2.40 -1.14 -1.45
CA TYR A 50 3.37 -0.99 -0.38
C TYR A 50 4.40 0.07 -0.76
N SER A 51 4.86 0.85 0.23
CA SER A 51 5.93 1.84 0.00
C SER A 51 7.23 1.17 -0.46
N TYR A 52 8.10 1.92 -1.14
CA TYR A 52 9.43 1.42 -1.46
C TYR A 52 10.30 1.30 -0.21
N LEU A 53 11.13 0.27 -0.14
CA LEU A 53 11.96 -0.02 1.04
C LEU A 53 12.97 1.09 1.33
N LYS A 54 13.56 1.70 0.29
CA LYS A 54 14.45 2.86 0.42
C LYS A 54 13.78 4.07 1.06
N GLN A 55 12.45 4.13 1.14
CA GLN A 55 11.75 5.25 1.77
C GLN A 55 11.46 5.02 3.25
N ASN A 56 11.76 3.84 3.81
CA ASN A 56 11.41 3.50 5.19
C ASN A 56 12.05 4.45 6.24
N HIS A 57 13.19 5.08 5.92
CA HIS A 57 13.83 6.07 6.80
C HIS A 57 13.12 7.43 6.80
N LYS A 58 12.20 7.68 5.86
CA LYS A 58 11.47 8.95 5.74
C LYS A 58 10.26 8.99 6.68
N SER A 59 9.74 10.19 6.91
CA SER A 59 8.49 10.38 7.66
C SER A 59 7.30 9.76 6.92
N ASN A 60 6.23 9.47 7.65
CA ASN A 60 5.04 8.85 7.07
C ASN A 60 4.39 9.77 6.03
N GLU A 61 4.34 11.08 6.30
CA GLU A 61 3.74 12.10 5.43
C GLU A 61 4.44 12.15 4.06
N VAL A 62 5.77 12.12 4.04
CA VAL A 62 6.56 12.14 2.80
C VAL A 62 6.32 10.89 1.97
N ILE A 63 6.23 9.73 2.62
CA ILE A 63 5.96 8.46 1.94
C ILE A 63 4.55 8.45 1.35
N ILE A 64 3.55 8.81 2.17
CA ILE A 64 2.13 8.85 1.78
C ILE A 64 1.92 9.79 0.61
N THR A 65 2.43 11.02 0.70
CA THR A 65 2.35 12.01 -0.39
C THR A 65 2.95 11.48 -1.69
N GLY A 66 4.15 10.87 -1.61
CA GLY A 66 4.78 10.28 -2.78
C GLY A 66 3.99 9.11 -3.37
N MET A 67 3.41 8.26 -2.53
CA MET A 67 2.54 7.16 -2.97
C MET A 67 1.28 7.68 -3.65
N LEU A 68 0.59 8.65 -3.03
CA LEU A 68 -0.63 9.25 -3.55
C LEU A 68 -0.39 9.91 -4.92
N ASN A 69 0.67 10.72 -5.05
CA ASN A 69 1.00 11.39 -6.32
C ASN A 69 1.25 10.42 -7.48
N ARG A 70 1.79 9.23 -7.20
CA ARG A 70 1.95 8.17 -8.22
C ARG A 70 0.64 7.47 -8.51
N PHE A 71 -0.15 7.21 -7.46
CA PHE A 71 -1.41 6.49 -7.57
C PHE A 71 -2.48 7.30 -8.30
N GLN A 72 -2.54 8.62 -8.11
CA GLN A 72 -3.43 9.54 -8.83
C GLN A 72 -3.33 9.46 -10.36
N LYS A 73 -2.19 9.00 -10.89
CA LYS A 73 -1.98 8.82 -12.33
C LYS A 73 -2.52 7.49 -12.87
N GLN A 74 -2.99 6.60 -12.00
CA GLN A 74 -3.47 5.27 -12.37
C GLN A 74 -4.99 5.27 -12.60
N PRO A 75 -5.53 4.49 -13.56
CA PRO A 75 -6.98 4.39 -13.79
C PRO A 75 -7.77 4.01 -12.53
N ILE A 76 -7.22 3.09 -11.73
CA ILE A 76 -7.80 2.62 -10.47
C ILE A 76 -8.06 3.74 -9.44
N TYR A 77 -7.36 4.88 -9.53
CA TYR A 77 -7.64 6.04 -8.68
C TYR A 77 -9.09 6.51 -8.84
N LYS A 78 -9.57 6.65 -10.08
CA LYS A 78 -10.94 7.10 -10.39
C LYS A 78 -12.00 6.09 -9.93
N ALA A 79 -11.65 4.81 -9.93
CA ALA A 79 -12.52 3.74 -9.43
C ALA A 79 -12.54 3.64 -7.89
N SER A 80 -11.65 4.36 -7.21
CA SER A 80 -11.58 4.40 -5.74
C SER A 80 -12.57 5.42 -5.17
N ARG A 81 -13.15 5.12 -4.00
CA ARG A 81 -13.87 6.11 -3.19
C ARG A 81 -12.94 6.74 -2.17
N TYR A 82 -12.18 5.90 -1.49
CA TYR A 82 -11.18 6.30 -0.51
C TYR A 82 -9.87 5.57 -0.76
N ILE A 83 -8.78 6.12 -0.25
CA ILE A 83 -7.47 5.50 -0.23
C ILE A 83 -6.97 5.54 1.21
N ASP A 84 -6.88 4.36 1.81
CA ASP A 84 -6.44 4.21 3.19
C ASP A 84 -4.95 3.90 3.26
N PHE A 85 -4.25 4.63 4.12
CA PHE A 85 -2.84 4.43 4.42
C PHE A 85 -2.70 3.92 5.84
N TYR A 86 -2.03 2.77 5.99
CA TYR A 86 -1.79 2.12 7.27
C TYR A 86 -0.29 2.03 7.55
N ASP A 87 0.06 2.08 8.84
CA ASP A 87 1.33 1.54 9.29
C ASP A 87 1.31 0.03 9.04
N ASN A 88 2.26 -0.47 8.28
CA ASN A 88 2.24 -1.87 7.87
C ASN A 88 2.66 -2.82 9.00
N GLN A 89 3.33 -2.35 10.05
CA GLN A 89 3.74 -3.18 11.18
C GLN A 89 2.64 -3.24 12.25
N THR A 90 2.11 -2.09 12.65
CA THR A 90 1.08 -2.00 13.71
C THR A 90 -0.33 -2.19 13.17
N LYS A 91 -0.50 -2.12 11.84
CA LYS A 91 -1.80 -2.19 11.15
C LYS A 91 -2.75 -1.05 11.50
N THR A 92 -2.24 0.03 12.11
CA THR A 92 -3.03 1.21 12.46
C THR A 92 -3.27 2.07 11.24
N LEU A 93 -4.50 2.58 11.08
CA LEU A 93 -4.82 3.58 10.06
C LEU A 93 -4.07 4.88 10.41
N ILE A 94 -3.32 5.41 9.45
CA ILE A 94 -2.60 6.68 9.58
C ILE A 94 -3.40 7.80 8.94
N HIS A 95 -3.90 7.57 7.72
CA HIS A 95 -4.58 8.59 6.93
C HIS A 95 -5.58 7.95 5.96
N ARG A 96 -6.69 8.65 5.71
CA ARG A 96 -7.66 8.33 4.66
C ARG A 96 -7.78 9.53 3.73
N HIS A 97 -7.58 9.29 2.45
CA HIS A 97 -7.76 10.27 1.38
C HIS A 97 -9.03 9.97 0.59
N GLU A 98 -9.83 11.00 0.28
CA GLU A 98 -11.01 10.86 -0.59
C GLU A 98 -10.62 11.05 -2.06
N ALA A 99 -10.94 10.05 -2.89
CA ALA A 99 -10.66 10.10 -4.31
C ALA A 99 -11.82 10.79 -5.04
N TYR A 100 -11.53 11.95 -5.65
CA TYR A 100 -12.43 12.70 -6.52
C TYR A 100 -12.42 12.16 -7.95
#